data_AF-A0A857DM56-F1
#
_entry.id   AF-A0A857DM56-F1
#
_cell.length_a   1.000
_cell.length_b   1.000
_cell.length_c   1.000
_cell.angle_alpha   90.00
_cell.angle_beta   90.00
_cell.angle_gamma   90.00
#
_symmetry.space_group_name_H-M   'P 1'
#
loop_
_entity.id
_entity.type
_entity.pdbx_description
1 polymer ?
#
loop_
_entity_poly.entity_id
_entity_poly.type
_entity_poly.pdbx_seq_one_letter_code
_entity_poly.pdbx_strand_id
1 'polypeptide(L)'
;MKKRILTIFIVSLCLMLSTASFAFAAPDSSTKAKITKDTVITQGNLKDVAKYLGLDYSKFTKNDEGFSSKSIVTVGEFENAIAYGEQALADTAKEGVALSNSASTDGLVSTMASGSKSCVTWSDYGDLIACYTANGNWQSFGEDARWTSAGPGSVSVSSDSGTVTWDITAIRSMSNTLINGSTSSAYLHFTPDYTATMYIIVLGLKYEVGSDNISCSLNFNNSWIY
;
A
#
# COMPACT_ATOMS: atom_id res chain seq x y z
N MET A 1 -68.37 36.33 24.72
CA MET A 1 -68.36 34.97 24.15
C MET A 1 -67.71 34.85 22.77
N LYS A 2 -67.86 35.84 21.86
CA LYS A 2 -67.29 35.77 20.49
C LYS A 2 -65.76 35.64 20.39
N LYS A 3 -64.99 36.12 21.37
CA LYS A 3 -63.51 36.02 21.37
C LYS A 3 -62.97 34.61 21.70
N ARG A 4 -63.74 33.75 22.38
CA ARG A 4 -63.30 32.38 22.73
C ARG A 4 -63.49 31.38 21.59
N ILE A 5 -64.40 31.65 20.67
CA ILE A 5 -64.67 30.78 19.50
C ILE A 5 -63.57 30.95 18.44
N LEU A 6 -63.03 32.16 18.28
CA LEU A 6 -61.95 32.43 17.31
C LEU A 6 -60.63 31.71 17.67
N THR A 7 -60.32 31.61 18.98
CA THR A 7 -59.09 30.95 19.45
C THR A 7 -59.11 29.44 19.22
N ILE A 8 -60.28 28.80 19.34
CA ILE A 8 -60.44 27.35 19.10
C ILE A 8 -60.28 27.03 17.60
N PHE A 9 -60.77 27.90 16.72
CA PHE A 9 -60.63 27.70 15.27
C PHE A 9 -59.17 27.79 14.80
N ILE A 10 -58.39 28.72 15.36
CA ILE A 10 -56.98 28.92 14.99
C ILE A 10 -56.11 27.74 15.47
N VAL A 11 -56.33 27.24 16.68
CA VAL A 11 -55.56 26.09 17.21
C VAL A 11 -55.89 24.81 16.41
N SER A 12 -57.16 24.63 16.00
CA SER A 12 -57.54 23.48 15.18
C SER A 12 -56.99 23.54 13.75
N LEU A 13 -56.85 24.74 13.17
CA LEU A 13 -56.24 24.92 11.85
C LEU A 13 -54.72 24.66 11.87
N CYS A 14 -54.03 25.07 12.95
CA CYS A 14 -52.59 24.78 13.12
C CYS A 14 -52.29 23.29 13.30
N LEU A 15 -53.20 22.52 13.92
CA LEU A 15 -53.07 21.07 14.08
C LEU A 15 -53.36 20.27 12.79
N MET A 16 -54.12 20.83 11.85
CA MET A 16 -54.34 20.19 10.54
C MET A 16 -53.20 20.45 9.53
N LEU A 17 -52.41 21.50 9.74
CA LEU A 17 -51.23 21.80 8.91
C LEU A 17 -49.99 20.98 9.31
N SER A 18 -49.94 20.39 10.51
CA SER A 18 -48.82 19.57 10.98
C SER A 18 -48.90 18.09 10.59
N THR A 19 -50.01 17.63 10.00
CA THR A 19 -50.18 16.27 9.47
C THR A 19 -50.12 16.19 7.94
N ALA A 20 -49.88 17.32 7.26
CA ALA A 20 -49.46 17.31 5.87
C ALA A 20 -47.98 16.87 5.79
N SER A 21 -47.72 15.61 6.15
CA SER A 21 -46.54 14.91 5.70
C SER A 21 -46.62 14.91 4.18
N PHE A 22 -45.85 15.79 3.54
CA PHE A 22 -45.48 15.61 2.14
C PHE A 22 -44.79 14.26 2.08
N ALA A 23 -45.55 13.22 1.79
CA ALA A 23 -45.02 12.00 1.21
C ALA A 23 -44.47 12.41 -0.16
N PHE A 24 -43.24 12.94 -0.16
CA PHE A 24 -42.36 12.72 -1.28
C PHE A 24 -42.31 11.20 -1.42
N ALA A 25 -43.10 10.67 -2.35
CA ALA A 25 -42.86 9.36 -2.89
C ALA A 25 -41.40 9.41 -3.35
N ALA A 26 -40.51 8.81 -2.56
CA ALA A 26 -39.17 8.55 -3.01
C ALA A 26 -39.36 7.84 -4.36
N PRO A 27 -38.79 8.37 -5.47
CA PRO A 27 -38.89 7.69 -6.74
C PRO A 27 -38.48 6.24 -6.50
N ASP A 28 -39.34 5.31 -6.91
CA ASP A 28 -39.15 3.88 -6.75
C ASP A 28 -37.69 3.54 -7.11
N SER A 29 -36.86 3.32 -6.10
CA SER A 29 -35.41 3.12 -6.23
C SER A 29 -35.06 1.76 -6.84
N SER A 30 -36.05 1.10 -7.45
CA SER A 30 -35.97 -0.25 -8.01
C SER A 30 -35.50 -0.26 -9.47
N THR A 31 -35.45 0.88 -10.16
CA THR A 31 -34.61 0.98 -11.37
C THR A 31 -33.17 1.17 -10.93
N LYS A 32 -32.53 0.07 -10.52
CA LYS A 32 -31.07 0.03 -10.41
C LYS A 32 -30.52 0.52 -11.74
N ALA A 33 -29.89 1.70 -11.73
CA ALA A 33 -29.24 2.24 -12.91
C ALA A 33 -28.33 1.16 -13.49
N LYS A 34 -28.48 0.86 -14.77
CA LYS A 34 -27.67 -0.16 -15.44
C LYS A 34 -26.20 0.26 -15.33
N ILE A 35 -25.40 -0.56 -14.66
CA ILE A 35 -23.95 -0.33 -14.57
C ILE A 35 -23.34 -0.53 -15.96
N THR A 36 -22.54 0.46 -16.36
CA THR A 36 -21.77 0.51 -17.61
C THR A 36 -20.32 0.91 -17.29
N LYS A 37 -19.42 0.82 -18.27
CA LYS A 37 -18.02 1.27 -18.10
C LYS A 37 -17.92 2.75 -17.68
N ASP A 38 -18.84 3.60 -18.14
CA ASP A 38 -18.85 5.04 -17.82
C ASP A 38 -19.52 5.36 -16.48
N THR A 39 -20.03 4.34 -15.76
CA THR A 39 -20.66 4.56 -14.45
C THR A 39 -19.61 5.04 -13.45
N VAL A 40 -19.87 6.18 -12.82
CA VAL A 40 -19.04 6.70 -11.73
C VAL A 40 -19.21 5.82 -10.49
N ILE A 41 -18.10 5.36 -9.94
CA ILE A 41 -18.07 4.58 -8.70
C ILE A 41 -18.27 5.55 -7.54
N THR A 42 -19.19 5.19 -6.65
CA THR A 42 -19.50 5.89 -5.40
C THR A 42 -19.54 4.86 -4.28
N GLN A 43 -19.42 5.30 -3.02
CA GLN A 43 -19.56 4.39 -1.88
C GLN A 43 -20.92 3.66 -1.89
N GLY A 44 -21.98 4.32 -2.38
CA GLY A 44 -23.33 3.77 -2.45
C GLY A 44 -23.53 2.68 -3.51
N ASN A 45 -22.72 2.67 -4.59
CA ASN A 45 -22.85 1.69 -5.67
C ASN A 45 -21.67 0.71 -5.78
N LEU A 46 -20.60 0.86 -4.99
CA LEU A 46 -19.41 0.02 -5.09
C LEU A 46 -19.70 -1.48 -4.97
N LYS A 47 -20.64 -1.88 -4.11
CA LYS A 47 -21.04 -3.30 -3.99
C LYS A 47 -21.68 -3.84 -5.27
N ASP A 48 -22.50 -3.05 -5.95
CA ASP A 48 -23.11 -3.44 -7.21
C ASP A 48 -22.07 -3.41 -8.35
N VAL A 49 -21.11 -2.48 -8.32
CA VAL A 49 -19.96 -2.43 -9.24
C VAL A 49 -19.07 -3.66 -9.08
N ALA A 50 -18.69 -4.03 -7.86
CA ALA A 50 -17.92 -5.23 -7.57
C ALA A 50 -18.64 -6.48 -8.12
N LYS A 51 -19.95 -6.59 -7.88
CA LYS A 51 -20.77 -7.68 -8.44
C LYS A 51 -20.78 -7.67 -9.97
N TYR A 52 -20.90 -6.50 -10.59
CA TYR A 52 -20.87 -6.35 -12.06
C TYR A 52 -19.54 -6.83 -12.65
N LEU A 53 -18.42 -6.52 -12.00
CA LEU A 53 -17.07 -6.95 -12.40
C LEU A 53 -16.73 -8.39 -11.95
N GLY A 54 -17.63 -9.09 -11.27
CA GLY A 54 -17.37 -10.45 -10.76
C GLY A 54 -16.41 -10.50 -9.56
N LEU A 55 -16.22 -9.38 -8.86
CA LEU A 55 -15.29 -9.26 -7.74
C LEU A 55 -15.98 -9.59 -6.42
N ASP A 56 -15.22 -10.19 -5.51
CA ASP A 56 -15.65 -10.40 -4.13
C ASP A 56 -15.52 -9.09 -3.33
N TYR A 57 -16.67 -8.51 -2.94
CA TYR A 57 -16.72 -7.28 -2.16
C TYR A 57 -16.07 -7.43 -0.77
N SER A 58 -15.94 -8.65 -0.23
CA SER A 58 -15.31 -8.87 1.07
C SER A 58 -13.79 -8.65 1.07
N LYS A 59 -13.16 -8.66 -0.12
CA LYS A 59 -11.73 -8.37 -0.29
C LYS A 59 -11.39 -6.88 -0.28
N PHE A 60 -12.39 -6.01 -0.21
CA PHE A 60 -12.15 -4.58 -0.07
C PHE A 60 -11.81 -4.24 1.37
N THR A 61 -10.63 -3.67 1.58
CA THR A 61 -10.17 -3.18 2.88
C THR A 61 -10.07 -1.66 2.86
N LYS A 62 -10.14 -1.04 4.03
CA LYS A 62 -10.01 0.40 4.14
C LYS A 62 -8.55 0.80 3.85
N ASN A 63 -8.35 1.83 3.04
CA ASN A 63 -7.04 2.46 2.93
C ASN A 63 -6.84 3.45 4.07
N ASP A 64 -5.94 3.16 5.00
CA ASP A 64 -5.63 4.05 6.12
C ASP A 64 -4.72 5.22 5.72
N GLU A 65 -4.09 5.17 4.54
CA GLU A 65 -3.24 6.24 4.00
C GLU A 65 -4.05 7.41 3.37
N GLY A 66 -5.37 7.36 3.46
CA GLY A 66 -6.28 8.39 2.96
C GLY A 66 -6.64 8.26 1.48
N PHE A 67 -7.43 9.21 0.98
CA PHE A 67 -7.76 9.29 -0.44
C PHE A 67 -6.51 9.75 -1.21
N SER A 68 -5.94 8.89 -2.04
CA SER A 68 -4.99 9.37 -3.04
C SER A 68 -5.75 10.23 -4.05
N SER A 69 -5.11 11.29 -4.55
CA SER A 69 -5.63 12.12 -5.64
C SER A 69 -5.77 11.36 -6.98
N LYS A 70 -5.39 10.08 -7.00
CA LYS A 70 -5.44 9.16 -8.14
C LYS A 70 -6.50 8.06 -7.98
N SER A 71 -7.45 8.21 -7.06
CA SER A 71 -8.55 7.24 -6.91
C SER A 71 -9.26 7.02 -8.24
N ILE A 72 -9.38 5.76 -8.63
CA ILE A 72 -10.19 5.33 -9.78
C ILE A 72 -11.62 5.85 -9.61
N VAL A 73 -12.19 6.39 -10.69
CA VAL A 73 -13.46 7.12 -10.64
C VAL A 73 -14.58 6.38 -11.36
N THR A 74 -14.26 5.61 -12.41
CA THR A 74 -15.26 4.91 -13.24
C THR A 74 -15.07 3.39 -13.24
N VAL A 75 -16.13 2.65 -13.60
CA VAL A 75 -16.09 1.18 -13.73
C VAL A 75 -15.08 0.73 -14.79
N GLY A 76 -14.98 1.44 -15.92
CA GLY A 76 -14.05 1.11 -16.99
C GLY A 76 -12.59 1.31 -16.58
N GLU A 77 -12.28 2.38 -15.84
CA GLU A 77 -10.95 2.57 -15.25
C GLU A 77 -10.62 1.46 -14.23
N PHE A 78 -11.61 1.03 -13.44
CA PHE A 78 -11.41 -0.03 -12.47
C PHE A 78 -11.14 -1.38 -13.14
N GLU A 79 -11.91 -1.72 -14.17
CA GLU A 79 -11.69 -2.90 -15.01
C GLU A 79 -10.30 -2.90 -15.64
N ASN A 80 -9.86 -1.77 -16.20
CA ASN A 80 -8.52 -1.62 -16.77
C ASN A 80 -7.42 -1.75 -15.71
N ALA A 81 -7.61 -1.19 -14.52
CA ALA A 81 -6.65 -1.29 -13.42
C ALA A 81 -6.53 -2.74 -12.92
N ILE A 82 -7.62 -3.50 -12.88
CA ILE A 82 -7.61 -4.93 -12.54
C ILE A 82 -6.81 -5.71 -13.57
N ALA A 83 -7.11 -5.51 -14.86
CA ALA A 83 -6.36 -6.17 -15.93
C ALA A 83 -4.86 -5.81 -15.91
N TYR A 84 -4.53 -4.55 -15.63
CA TYR A 84 -3.14 -4.12 -15.42
C TYR A 84 -2.49 -4.83 -14.23
N GLY A 85 -3.18 -4.87 -13.08
CA GLY A 85 -2.65 -5.49 -11.87
C GLY A 85 -2.42 -7.00 -12.03
N GLU A 86 -3.33 -7.71 -12.70
CA GLU A 86 -3.17 -9.13 -13.02
C GLU A 86 -1.95 -9.38 -13.91
N GLN A 87 -1.73 -8.52 -14.91
CA GLN A 87 -0.57 -8.60 -15.78
C GLN A 87 0.72 -8.29 -15.02
N ALA A 88 0.74 -7.22 -14.23
CA ALA A 88 1.90 -6.82 -13.44
C ALA A 88 2.30 -7.91 -12.42
N LEU A 89 1.33 -8.53 -11.76
CA LEU A 89 1.55 -9.67 -10.86
C LEU A 89 2.19 -10.85 -11.61
N ALA A 90 1.70 -11.15 -12.81
CA ALA A 90 2.27 -12.22 -13.63
C ALA A 90 3.71 -11.95 -14.10
N ASP A 91 4.12 -10.69 -14.19
CA ASP A 91 5.48 -10.29 -14.58
C ASP A 91 6.43 -10.26 -13.38
N THR A 92 5.97 -9.84 -12.20
CA THR A 92 6.69 -9.97 -10.92
C THR A 92 7.13 -11.42 -10.65
N ALA A 93 6.29 -12.40 -10.99
CA ALA A 93 6.62 -13.81 -10.84
C ALA A 93 7.75 -14.32 -11.78
N LYS A 94 8.08 -13.58 -12.85
CA LYS A 94 9.05 -14.01 -13.89
C LYS A 94 10.42 -13.36 -13.74
N GLU A 95 10.51 -12.19 -13.12
CA GLU A 95 11.76 -11.45 -13.06
C GLU A 95 12.66 -11.90 -11.90
N GLY A 96 13.87 -12.31 -12.26
CA GLY A 96 14.94 -12.58 -11.31
C GLY A 96 15.66 -11.30 -10.92
N VAL A 97 15.75 -11.07 -9.61
CA VAL A 97 16.38 -9.94 -8.91
C VAL A 97 17.57 -9.30 -9.65
N ALA A 98 17.35 -8.13 -10.27
CA ALA A 98 18.44 -7.22 -10.61
C ALA A 98 18.72 -6.32 -9.40
N LEU A 99 19.87 -6.51 -8.75
CA LEU A 99 20.29 -5.71 -7.60
C LEU A 99 20.95 -4.42 -8.08
N SER A 100 20.28 -3.28 -7.85
CA SER A 100 20.89 -1.97 -8.00
C SER A 100 21.38 -1.49 -6.63
N ASN A 101 22.69 -1.48 -6.47
CA ASN A 101 23.35 -1.09 -5.23
C ASN A 101 23.69 0.40 -5.26
N SER A 102 23.18 1.20 -4.31
CA SER A 102 23.73 2.54 -4.05
C SER A 102 24.38 2.57 -2.67
N ALA A 103 25.68 2.86 -2.65
CA ALA A 103 26.39 3.23 -1.43
C ALA A 103 26.50 4.75 -1.37
N SER A 104 26.19 5.34 -0.20
CA SER A 104 26.53 6.73 0.11
C SER A 104 27.94 6.73 0.68
N THR A 105 28.93 7.16 -0.11
CA THR A 105 30.31 7.34 0.33
C THR A 105 30.48 8.73 0.95
N ASP A 106 30.67 8.80 2.26
CA ASP A 106 31.08 10.01 2.97
C ASP A 106 32.38 9.75 3.76
N GLY A 107 33.51 10.12 3.12
CA GLY A 107 34.74 10.58 3.76
C GLY A 107 35.68 9.54 4.40
N LEU A 108 36.92 9.49 3.91
CA LEU A 108 38.03 8.79 4.58
C LEU A 108 38.35 9.45 5.93
N VAL A 109 38.23 8.70 7.03
CA VAL A 109 38.59 9.16 8.37
C VAL A 109 39.97 8.61 8.75
N SER A 110 40.95 9.48 9.01
CA SER A 110 42.34 9.11 9.36
C SER A 110 42.50 8.60 10.80
N THR A 111 41.44 8.64 11.61
CA THR A 111 41.38 8.16 12.99
C THR A 111 40.43 6.98 13.11
N MET A 112 40.66 6.10 14.10
CA MET A 112 39.77 4.98 14.36
C MET A 112 38.34 5.49 14.60
N ALA A 113 37.38 5.00 13.80
CA ALA A 113 35.98 5.31 13.93
C ALA A 113 35.18 4.01 14.10
N SER A 114 34.06 4.09 14.81
CA SER A 114 33.14 2.96 14.97
C SER A 114 31.75 3.47 15.26
N GLY A 115 30.74 2.70 14.89
CA GLY A 115 29.36 3.03 15.19
C GLY A 115 28.40 2.03 14.56
N SER A 116 27.14 2.43 14.46
CA SER A 116 26.11 1.70 13.72
C SER A 116 25.94 2.33 12.34
N LYS A 117 25.75 1.50 11.30
CA LYS A 117 25.44 1.94 9.93
C LYS A 117 24.32 1.08 9.35
N SER A 118 23.59 1.66 8.43
CA SER A 118 22.55 1.01 7.64
C SER A 118 22.97 0.99 6.18
N CYS A 119 22.71 -0.13 5.50
CA CYS A 119 22.89 -0.25 4.06
C CYS A 119 21.56 -0.55 3.40
N VAL A 120 21.30 0.10 2.27
CA VAL A 120 20.01 0.05 1.59
C VAL A 120 20.24 -0.36 0.14
N THR A 121 19.57 -1.42 -0.31
CA THR A 121 19.58 -1.84 -1.72
C THR A 121 18.16 -2.00 -2.22
N TRP A 122 17.98 -1.89 -3.54
CA TRP A 122 16.69 -2.03 -4.18
C TRP A 122 16.69 -3.21 -5.16
N SER A 123 15.54 -3.83 -5.30
CA SER A 123 15.26 -4.79 -6.35
C SER A 123 13.97 -4.43 -7.04
N ASP A 124 14.04 -4.49 -8.36
CA ASP A 124 12.92 -4.27 -9.25
C ASP A 124 12.38 -5.64 -9.68
N TYR A 125 11.07 -5.82 -9.50
CA TYR A 125 10.31 -6.99 -9.93
C TYR A 125 9.13 -6.55 -10.83
N GLY A 126 9.38 -5.59 -11.72
CA GLY A 126 8.39 -4.98 -12.59
C GLY A 126 7.68 -3.82 -11.90
N ASP A 127 6.40 -3.97 -11.59
CA ASP A 127 5.67 -2.89 -10.90
C ASP A 127 5.97 -2.83 -9.40
N LEU A 128 6.59 -3.88 -8.83
CA LEU A 128 7.02 -3.93 -7.44
C LEU A 128 8.48 -3.51 -7.31
N ILE A 129 8.75 -2.47 -6.52
CA ILE A 129 10.08 -2.14 -6.04
C ILE A 129 10.20 -2.54 -4.58
N ALA A 130 11.16 -3.41 -4.27
CA ALA A 130 11.51 -3.78 -2.91
C ALA A 130 12.76 -3.00 -2.46
N CYS A 131 12.67 -2.36 -1.30
CA CYS A 131 13.79 -1.71 -0.62
C CYS A 131 14.19 -2.56 0.58
N TYR A 132 15.44 -3.00 0.61
CA TYR A 132 16.00 -3.84 1.66
C TYR A 132 17.03 -3.04 2.46
N THR A 133 16.85 -3.00 3.78
CA THR A 133 17.79 -2.36 4.69
C THR A 133 18.43 -3.40 5.60
N ALA A 134 19.75 -3.42 5.67
CA ALA A 134 20.51 -4.19 6.66
C ALA A 134 21.24 -3.24 7.60
N ASN A 135 21.11 -3.44 8.90
CA ASN A 135 21.82 -2.65 9.91
C ASN A 135 22.95 -3.48 10.53
N GLY A 136 23.99 -2.81 11.00
CA GLY A 136 25.08 -3.45 11.73
C GLY A 136 25.98 -2.45 12.43
N ASN A 137 26.91 -2.96 13.23
CA ASN A 137 28.00 -2.16 13.74
C ASN A 137 29.22 -2.31 12.84
N TRP A 138 29.96 -1.23 12.71
CA TRP A 138 31.15 -1.16 11.88
C TRP A 138 32.30 -0.50 12.64
N GLN A 139 33.50 -0.71 12.11
CA GLN A 139 34.72 -0.04 12.54
C GLN A 139 35.54 0.32 11.30
N SER A 140 36.20 1.48 11.30
CA SER A 140 37.27 1.81 10.36
C SER A 140 38.55 2.28 11.03
N PHE A 141 39.66 2.07 10.33
CA PHE A 141 40.97 2.61 10.66
C PHE A 141 41.78 2.78 9.37
N GLY A 142 42.07 4.02 8.97
CA GLY A 142 42.74 4.30 7.69
C GLY A 142 41.86 3.88 6.51
N GLU A 143 42.42 3.07 5.60
CA GLU A 143 41.68 2.53 4.44
C GLU A 143 40.85 1.29 4.78
N ASP A 144 41.01 0.69 5.96
CA ASP A 144 40.27 -0.50 6.36
C ASP A 144 38.94 -0.12 7.02
N ALA A 145 37.82 -0.57 6.45
CA ALA A 145 36.51 -0.52 7.10
C ALA A 145 35.86 -1.91 7.06
N ARG A 146 35.20 -2.30 8.16
CA ARG A 146 34.55 -3.61 8.26
C ARG A 146 33.36 -3.64 9.20
N TRP A 147 32.42 -4.53 8.92
CA TRP A 147 31.37 -4.90 9.85
C TRP A 147 31.92 -5.70 11.04
N THR A 148 31.41 -5.40 12.23
CA THR A 148 31.78 -6.03 13.50
C THR A 148 30.63 -6.76 14.17
N SER A 149 29.38 -6.39 13.88
CA SER A 149 28.19 -7.17 14.25
C SER A 149 27.02 -6.90 13.30
N ALA A 150 26.11 -7.86 13.17
CA ALA A 150 24.82 -7.64 12.51
C ALA A 150 23.80 -7.07 13.49
N GLY A 151 22.98 -6.12 13.01
CA GLY A 151 21.78 -5.62 13.65
C GLY A 151 20.52 -6.12 12.92
N PRO A 152 19.33 -5.55 13.19
CA PRO A 152 18.11 -5.94 12.49
C PRO A 152 18.16 -5.57 11.00
N GLY A 153 17.38 -6.28 10.18
CA GLY A 153 17.09 -5.87 8.81
C GLY A 153 15.62 -5.47 8.66
N SER A 154 15.27 -4.83 7.55
CA SER A 154 13.89 -4.52 7.18
C SER A 154 13.69 -4.58 5.67
N VAL A 155 12.44 -4.75 5.26
CA VAL A 155 12.00 -4.63 3.88
C VAL A 155 10.79 -3.71 3.81
N SER A 156 10.74 -2.88 2.78
CA SER A 156 9.55 -2.12 2.39
C SER A 156 9.32 -2.28 0.89
N VAL A 157 8.07 -2.14 0.46
CA VAL A 157 7.71 -2.21 -0.96
C VAL A 157 7.03 -0.92 -1.38
N SER A 158 7.16 -0.60 -2.66
CA SER A 158 6.45 0.47 -3.33
C SER A 158 6.08 0.03 -4.74
N SER A 159 5.17 0.76 -5.37
CA SER A 159 4.92 0.66 -6.81
C SER A 159 5.56 1.81 -7.56
N ASP A 160 5.95 1.55 -8.81
CA ASP A 160 6.32 2.60 -9.77
C ASP A 160 5.09 3.22 -10.45
N SER A 161 3.99 2.48 -10.56
CA SER A 161 2.75 2.98 -11.14
C SER A 161 1.88 3.71 -10.12
N GLY A 162 1.12 4.70 -10.60
CA GLY A 162 0.09 5.35 -9.80
C GLY A 162 -1.24 4.58 -9.73
N THR A 163 -1.32 3.41 -10.38
CA THR A 163 -2.57 2.66 -10.59
C THR A 163 -2.76 1.56 -9.55
N VAL A 164 -1.68 0.90 -9.16
CA VAL A 164 -1.67 -0.13 -8.12
C VAL A 164 -0.73 0.29 -7.00
N THR A 165 -0.86 -0.37 -5.85
CA THR A 165 0.04 -0.24 -4.71
C THR A 165 0.39 -1.63 -4.20
N TRP A 166 1.54 -1.76 -3.56
CA TRP A 166 1.99 -2.98 -2.92
C TRP A 166 2.11 -2.80 -1.42
N ASP A 167 1.69 -3.80 -0.65
CA ASP A 167 1.97 -3.87 0.78
C ASP A 167 2.65 -5.20 1.12
N ILE A 168 3.47 -5.23 2.17
CA ILE A 168 3.95 -6.48 2.78
C ILE A 168 2.88 -6.95 3.77
N THR A 169 2.23 -8.07 3.46
CA THR A 169 1.13 -8.61 4.26
C THR A 169 1.56 -9.71 5.22
N ALA A 170 2.69 -10.36 4.95
CA ALA A 170 3.27 -11.35 5.85
C ALA A 170 4.80 -11.36 5.77
N ILE A 171 5.46 -11.48 6.91
CA ILE A 171 6.90 -11.75 7.00
C ILE A 171 7.06 -13.15 7.59
N ARG A 172 7.56 -14.09 6.80
CA ARG A 172 7.78 -15.49 7.23
C ARG A 172 9.13 -15.64 7.92
N SER A 173 10.16 -15.02 7.35
CA SER A 173 11.48 -14.93 7.98
C SER A 173 12.21 -13.66 7.57
N MET A 174 13.08 -13.18 8.45
CA MET A 174 13.92 -12.02 8.18
C MET A 174 15.19 -12.17 9.00
N SER A 175 16.29 -12.57 8.34
CA SER A 175 17.57 -12.85 9.01
C SER A 175 18.65 -11.95 8.45
N ASN A 176 19.38 -11.28 9.32
CA ASN A 176 20.57 -10.50 8.99
C ASN A 176 21.73 -11.02 9.84
N THR A 177 22.79 -11.49 9.19
CA THR A 177 23.91 -12.16 9.87
C THR A 177 25.25 -11.59 9.43
N LEU A 178 26.21 -11.55 10.35
CA LEU A 178 27.57 -11.15 10.01
C LEU A 178 28.33 -12.37 9.52
N ILE A 179 28.89 -12.28 8.31
CA ILE A 179 29.79 -13.30 7.77
C ILE A 179 31.22 -12.76 7.79
N ASN A 180 32.19 -13.64 8.11
CA ASN A 180 33.62 -13.32 8.20
C ASN A 180 33.94 -12.14 9.12
N GLY A 181 33.22 -12.03 10.25
CA GLY A 181 33.44 -10.98 11.24
C GLY A 181 34.91 -10.86 11.66
N SER A 182 35.36 -9.63 11.92
CA SER A 182 36.76 -9.31 12.27
C SER A 182 37.78 -9.45 11.14
N THR A 183 37.35 -9.62 9.89
CA THR A 183 38.23 -9.61 8.70
C THR A 183 37.89 -8.41 7.79
N SER A 184 38.80 -8.07 6.87
CA SER A 184 38.53 -7.07 5.81
C SER A 184 37.50 -7.55 4.77
N SER A 185 37.16 -8.85 4.79
CA SER A 185 36.13 -9.47 3.95
C SER A 185 34.78 -9.62 4.67
N ALA A 186 34.59 -8.97 5.83
CA ALA A 186 33.33 -9.01 6.55
C ALA A 186 32.17 -8.45 5.70
N TYR A 187 30.98 -9.04 5.80
CA TYR A 187 29.78 -8.53 5.16
C TYR A 187 28.52 -8.92 5.94
N LEU A 188 27.45 -8.17 5.76
CA LEU A 188 26.14 -8.55 6.27
C LEU A 188 25.41 -9.40 5.22
N HIS A 189 24.94 -10.57 5.62
CA HIS A 189 24.13 -11.47 4.81
C HIS A 189 22.67 -11.38 5.24
N PHE A 190 21.83 -10.81 4.39
CA PHE A 190 20.42 -10.57 4.65
C PHE A 190 19.55 -11.49 3.79
N THR A 191 18.69 -12.27 4.44
CA THR A 191 17.78 -13.23 3.79
C THR A 191 16.33 -12.96 4.24
N PRO A 192 15.60 -12.07 3.56
CA PRO A 192 14.18 -11.86 3.82
C PRO A 192 13.33 -12.89 3.06
N ASP A 193 12.21 -13.27 3.69
CA ASP A 193 11.16 -14.10 3.11
C ASP A 193 9.79 -13.55 3.52
N TYR A 194 9.03 -13.03 2.55
CA TYR A 194 7.79 -12.27 2.80
C TYR A 194 6.75 -12.45 1.69
N THR A 195 5.50 -12.11 1.98
CA THR A 195 4.43 -11.99 0.99
C THR A 195 4.20 -10.52 0.68
N ALA A 196 4.28 -10.16 -0.61
CA ALA A 196 3.84 -8.88 -1.11
C ALA A 196 2.46 -9.05 -1.76
N THR A 197 1.51 -8.18 -1.40
CA THR A 197 0.15 -8.20 -1.93
C THR A 197 -0.10 -6.92 -2.71
N MET A 198 -0.60 -7.07 -3.93
CA MET A 198 -0.96 -5.96 -4.81
C MET A 198 -2.41 -5.55 -4.57
N TYR A 199 -2.62 -4.24 -4.51
CA TYR A 199 -3.93 -3.63 -4.34
C TYR A 199 -4.20 -2.56 -5.39
N ILE A 200 -5.48 -2.40 -5.71
CA ILE A 200 -6.00 -1.26 -6.46
C ILE A 200 -6.76 -0.34 -5.51
N ILE A 201 -6.54 0.97 -5.62
CA ILE A 201 -7.23 1.95 -4.77
C ILE A 201 -8.44 2.53 -5.51
N VAL A 202 -9.62 2.31 -4.93
CA VAL A 202 -10.90 2.88 -5.40
C VAL A 202 -11.67 3.47 -4.23
N LEU A 203 -11.96 4.76 -4.28
CA LEU A 203 -12.69 5.51 -3.25
C LEU A 203 -12.12 5.37 -1.83
N GLY A 204 -10.80 5.33 -1.70
CA GLY A 204 -10.13 5.15 -0.41
C GLY A 204 -10.26 3.74 0.17
N LEU A 205 -10.63 2.75 -0.66
CA LEU A 205 -10.57 1.33 -0.34
C LEU A 205 -9.49 0.67 -1.20
N LYS A 206 -8.83 -0.35 -0.64
CA LYS A 206 -7.90 -1.23 -1.34
C LYS A 206 -8.65 -2.49 -1.77
N TYR A 207 -8.58 -2.84 -3.04
CA TYR A 207 -9.04 -4.13 -3.56
C TYR A 207 -7.84 -5.03 -3.84
N GLU A 208 -7.78 -6.18 -3.20
CA GLU A 208 -6.71 -7.16 -3.41
C GLU A 208 -6.81 -7.81 -4.80
N VAL A 209 -5.78 -7.60 -5.62
CA VAL A 209 -5.66 -8.25 -6.93
C VAL A 209 -5.04 -9.64 -6.77
N GLY A 210 -3.95 -9.72 -6.01
CA GLY A 210 -3.25 -10.96 -5.75
C GLY A 210 -1.98 -10.72 -4.94
N SER A 211 -1.22 -11.78 -4.72
CA SER A 211 -0.03 -11.75 -3.86
C SER A 211 1.01 -12.74 -4.31
N ASP A 212 2.28 -12.39 -4.09
CA ASP A 212 3.43 -13.22 -4.40
C ASP A 212 4.34 -13.39 -3.19
N ASN A 213 4.99 -14.55 -3.14
CA ASN A 213 5.99 -14.88 -2.15
C ASN A 213 7.37 -14.52 -2.68
N ILE A 214 8.07 -13.63 -1.99
CA ILE A 214 9.40 -13.18 -2.35
C ILE A 214 10.38 -13.69 -1.29
N SER A 215 11.41 -14.40 -1.76
CA SER A 215 12.54 -14.82 -0.94
C SER A 215 13.82 -14.46 -1.70
N CYS A 216 14.75 -13.78 -1.03
CA CYS A 216 16.03 -13.42 -1.65
C CYS A 216 17.19 -13.52 -0.66
N SER A 217 18.40 -13.37 -1.17
CA SER A 217 19.64 -13.44 -0.41
C SER A 217 20.59 -12.35 -0.87
N LEU A 218 20.97 -11.47 0.06
CA LEU A 218 21.65 -10.21 -0.22
C LEU A 218 22.93 -10.11 0.60
N ASN A 219 24.00 -9.61 -0.02
CA ASN A 219 25.29 -9.38 0.64
C ASN A 219 25.62 -7.89 0.65
N PHE A 220 25.77 -7.32 1.85
CA PHE A 220 26.18 -5.93 2.05
C PHE A 220 27.66 -5.89 2.49
N ASN A 221 28.53 -5.66 1.51
CA ASN A 221 29.99 -5.67 1.69
C ASN A 221 30.51 -4.40 2.38
N ASN A 222 31.82 -4.36 2.65
CA ASN A 222 32.46 -3.22 3.30
C ASN A 222 32.55 -1.94 2.45
N SER A 223 32.40 -2.04 1.12
CA SER A 223 32.35 -0.87 0.22
C SER A 223 31.20 0.10 0.51
N TRP A 224 30.27 -0.29 1.38
CA TRP A 224 29.10 0.46 1.78
C TRP A 224 29.32 1.23 3.10
N ILE A 225 30.47 1.00 3.75
CA ILE A 225 30.81 1.56 5.06
C ILE A 225 31.53 2.91 4.92
N TYR A 226 32.19 3.17 3.80
CA TYR A 226 32.79 4.47 3.48
C TYR A 226 31.76 5.51 3.11
#